data_AF-A0A345HP01-F1
#
_entry.id   AF-A0A345HP01-F1
#
_cell.length_a   1.000
_cell.length_b   1.000
_cell.length_c   1.000
_cell.angle_alpha   90.00
_cell.angle_beta   90.00
_cell.angle_gamma   90.00
#
_symmetry.space_group_name_H-M   'P 1'
#
loop_
_entity.id
_entity.type
_entity.pdbx_description
1 polymer ?
#
loop_
_entity_poly.entity_id
_entity_poly.type
_entity_poly.pdbx_seq_one_letter_code
_entity_poly.pdbx_strand_id
1 'polypeptide(L)'
;MTGVAPGIALRLNANRPEPARTDDGNEWSYGRCWLWCGQVHTPVLWLGTAQTAGGVAAPFTVCGPCVQALHDAIWDHAMTMDRRAVARAAAAGGGGPQPWGAPAPAP
;
A
#
# COMPACT_ATOMS: atom_id res chain seq x y z
N MET A 1 13.82 -17.65 16.70
CA MET A 1 13.26 -17.76 15.33
C MET A 1 11.90 -17.10 15.36
N THR A 2 11.85 -15.78 15.24
CA THR A 2 10.63 -14.99 15.35
C THR A 2 9.91 -15.05 14.02
N GLY A 3 8.74 -15.69 14.00
CA GLY A 3 7.90 -15.81 12.82
C GLY A 3 7.48 -14.43 12.32
N VAL A 4 7.76 -14.15 11.05
CA VAL A 4 7.17 -13.05 10.31
C VAL A 4 5.70 -13.40 10.12
N ALA A 5 4.80 -12.64 10.75
CA ALA A 5 3.37 -12.77 10.49
C ALA A 5 3.10 -12.44 9.01
N PRO A 6 2.45 -13.32 8.23
CA PRO A 6 2.06 -13.01 6.88
C PRO A 6 0.86 -12.06 6.93
N GLY A 7 0.98 -10.92 6.26
CA GLY A 7 -0.14 -10.07 5.89
C GLY A 7 -0.83 -9.37 7.05
N ILE A 8 -0.36 -8.16 7.36
CA ILE A 8 -1.29 -7.10 7.77
C ILE A 8 -2.13 -6.80 6.52
N ALA A 9 -3.17 -7.60 6.29
CA ALA A 9 -4.33 -7.11 5.60
C ALA A 9 -4.97 -6.13 6.57
N LEU A 10 -4.41 -4.92 6.66
CA LEU A 10 -5.13 -3.81 7.22
C LEU A 10 -6.40 -3.78 6.37
N ARG A 11 -7.55 -4.06 6.96
CA ARG A 11 -8.78 -3.56 6.34
C ARG A 11 -8.56 -2.06 6.30
N LEU A 12 -8.27 -1.55 5.12
CA LEU A 12 -8.21 -0.13 4.91
C LEU A 12 -9.62 0.34 5.23
N ASN A 13 -9.80 0.93 6.41
CA ASN A 13 -11.01 1.68 6.68
C ASN A 13 -11.01 2.85 5.68
N ALA A 14 -12.18 3.43 5.44
CA ALA A 14 -12.28 4.55 4.49
C ALA A 14 -11.46 5.79 4.91
N ASN A 15 -10.87 5.80 6.11
CA ASN A 15 -10.07 6.90 6.61
C ASN A 15 -8.66 6.83 6.06
N ARG A 16 -8.43 7.64 5.04
CA ARG A 16 -7.11 7.88 4.46
C ARG A 16 -6.22 8.65 5.44
N PRO A 17 -5.02 8.14 5.79
CA PRO A 17 -4.06 8.90 6.58
C PRO A 17 -3.49 10.06 5.75
N GLU A 18 -3.17 11.18 6.39
CA GLU A 18 -2.53 12.30 5.71
C GLU A 18 -1.07 11.95 5.33
N PRO A 19 -0.59 12.40 4.15
CA PRO A 19 0.83 12.31 3.83
C PRO A 19 1.65 13.21 4.75
N ALA A 20 2.92 12.84 4.95
CA ALA A 20 3.83 13.68 5.71
C ALA A 20 4.03 15.05 5.04
N ARG A 21 4.09 16.10 5.88
CA ARG A 21 4.30 17.50 5.50
C ARG A 21 5.54 18.06 6.21
N THR A 22 6.09 19.17 5.72
CA THR A 22 7.30 19.75 6.32
C THR A 22 7.10 20.34 7.71
N ASP A 23 5.85 20.52 8.13
CA ASP A 23 5.41 21.14 9.39
C ASP A 23 4.79 20.15 10.39
N ASP A 24 4.91 18.85 10.15
CA ASP A 24 4.20 17.79 10.90
C ASP A 24 5.01 17.14 12.03
N GLY A 25 6.20 17.67 12.32
CA GLY A 25 7.10 17.13 13.34
C GLY A 25 8.01 16.00 12.86
N ASN A 26 7.93 15.57 11.60
CA ASN A 26 8.92 14.67 11.02
C ASN A 26 10.29 15.35 10.86
N GLU A 27 11.36 14.55 10.86
CA GLU A 27 12.71 15.05 10.64
C GLU A 27 12.98 15.21 9.12
N TRP A 28 12.95 16.47 8.67
CA TRP A 28 13.29 16.84 7.31
C TRP A 28 14.73 17.34 7.24
N SER A 29 15.48 16.90 6.23
CA SER A 29 16.86 17.35 5.96
C SER A 29 16.96 17.99 4.57
N TYR A 30 17.95 18.84 4.31
CA TYR A 30 18.18 19.34 2.95
C TYR A 30 18.93 18.31 2.12
N GLY A 31 18.43 18.03 0.92
CA GLY A 31 19.12 17.12 0.00
C GLY A 31 18.45 16.97 -1.35
N ARG A 32 18.83 15.90 -2.05
CA ARG A 32 18.26 15.53 -3.34
C ARG A 32 16.97 14.71 -3.15
N CYS A 33 15.92 15.08 -3.86
CA CYS A 33 14.74 14.24 -4.01
C CYS A 33 15.03 13.14 -5.03
N TRP A 34 14.83 11.89 -4.62
CA TRP A 34 15.08 10.71 -5.46
C TRP A 34 13.95 10.40 -6.43
N LEU A 35 12.78 11.02 -6.24
CA LEU A 35 11.63 10.86 -7.14
C LEU A 35 11.72 11.81 -8.34
N TRP A 36 10.65 11.80 -9.14
CA TRP A 36 10.50 12.44 -10.44
C TRP A 36 10.84 13.93 -10.52
N CYS A 37 10.80 14.70 -9.42
CA CYS A 37 11.12 16.12 -9.47
C CYS A 37 12.63 16.41 -9.53
N GLY A 38 13.48 15.47 -9.11
CA GLY A 38 14.94 15.54 -9.21
C GLY A 38 15.64 16.72 -8.50
N GLN A 39 14.92 17.52 -7.70
CA GLN A 39 15.46 18.70 -7.02
C GLN A 39 16.63 18.33 -6.11
N VAL A 40 17.72 19.09 -6.16
CA VAL A 40 18.99 18.77 -5.45
C VAL A 40 19.20 19.54 -4.13
N HIS A 41 18.38 20.56 -3.87
CA HIS A 41 18.43 21.39 -2.65
C HIS A 41 17.02 21.73 -2.16
N THR A 42 16.34 20.72 -1.60
CA THR A 42 14.99 20.87 -1.04
C THR A 42 14.92 20.14 0.30
N PRO A 43 14.01 20.52 1.22
CA PRO A 43 13.66 19.66 2.33
C PRO A 43 13.20 18.29 1.83
N VAL A 44 13.81 17.24 2.35
CA VAL A 44 13.53 15.84 2.04
C VAL A 44 13.33 15.05 3.33
N LEU A 45 12.37 14.13 3.27
CA LEU A 45 12.07 13.17 4.32
C LEU A 45 12.72 11.83 3.97
N TRP A 46 13.32 11.18 4.95
CA TRP A 46 13.76 9.80 4.82
C TRP A 46 12.55 8.86 4.90
N LEU A 47 12.24 8.17 3.80
CA LEU A 47 11.11 7.23 3.73
C LEU A 47 11.51 5.78 4.02
N GLY A 48 12.81 5.48 4.08
CA GLY A 48 13.34 4.14 4.29
C GLY A 48 14.59 3.87 3.44
N THR A 49 14.92 2.59 3.29
CA THR A 49 16.07 2.15 2.50
C THR A 49 15.62 1.68 1.12
N ALA A 50 16.13 2.30 0.06
CA ALA A 50 16.00 1.78 -1.30
C ALA A 50 17.13 0.79 -1.58
N GLN A 51 16.81 -0.31 -2.24
CA GLN A 51 17.77 -1.37 -2.58
C GLN A 51 17.62 -1.77 -4.04
N THR A 52 18.74 -2.05 -4.69
CA THR A 52 18.78 -2.59 -6.06
C THR A 52 18.95 -4.10 -6.04
N ALA A 53 18.51 -4.77 -7.12
CA ALA A 53 18.88 -6.15 -7.37
C ALA A 53 20.41 -6.21 -7.54
N GLY A 54 21.11 -6.77 -6.55
CA GLY A 54 22.57 -6.66 -6.43
C GLY A 54 23.06 -6.18 -5.07
N GLY A 55 22.15 -5.75 -4.17
CA GLY A 55 22.46 -5.50 -2.76
C GLY A 55 23.01 -4.11 -2.45
N VAL A 56 23.05 -3.19 -3.42
CA VAL A 56 23.37 -1.78 -3.14
C VAL A 56 22.16 -1.14 -2.49
N ALA A 57 22.37 -0.58 -1.29
CA ALA A 57 21.35 0.05 -0.45
C ALA A 57 21.70 1.52 -0.18
N ALA A 58 20.71 2.39 -0.18
CA ALA A 58 20.88 3.80 0.15
C ALA A 58 19.64 4.40 0.84
N PRO A 59 19.78 5.48 1.64
CA PRO A 59 18.65 6.21 2.17
C PRO A 59 17.78 6.78 1.04
N PHE A 60 16.49 6.45 1.05
CA PHE A 60 15.53 6.96 0.08
C PHE A 60 14.89 8.24 0.61
N THR A 61 15.36 9.37 0.08
CA THR A 61 14.95 10.71 0.53
C THR A 61 14.06 11.40 -0.51
N VAL A 62 12.94 11.97 -0.06
CA VAL A 62 11.88 12.50 -0.95
C VAL A 62 11.34 13.83 -0.42
N CYS A 63 11.12 14.82 -1.31
CA CYS A 63 10.57 16.12 -0.91
C CYS A 63 9.05 16.09 -0.71
N GLY A 64 8.50 17.06 0.03
CA GLY A 64 7.08 17.14 0.40
C GLY A 64 6.10 16.89 -0.76
N PRO A 65 6.17 17.65 -1.88
CA PRO A 65 5.29 17.43 -3.02
C PRO A 65 5.38 16.01 -3.60
N CYS A 66 6.58 15.41 -3.58
CA CYS A 66 6.79 14.06 -4.06
C CYS A 66 6.32 12.99 -3.06
N VAL A 67 6.39 13.26 -1.75
CA VAL A 67 5.79 12.41 -0.71
C VAL A 67 4.27 12.37 -0.89
N GLN A 68 3.63 13.51 -1.14
CA GLN A 68 2.19 13.58 -1.40
C GLN A 68 1.80 12.74 -2.61
N ALA A 69 2.45 12.95 -3.76
CA ALA A 69 2.16 12.20 -4.99
C ALA A 69 2.42 10.68 -4.83
N LEU A 70 3.50 10.29 -4.13
CA LEU A 70 3.77 8.89 -3.84
C LEU A 70 2.69 8.29 -2.93
N HIS A 71 2.26 9.03 -1.91
CA HIS A 71 1.21 8.62 -1.00
C HIS A 71 -0.15 8.45 -1.70
N ASP A 72 -0.51 9.33 -2.63
CA ASP A 72 -1.67 9.16 -3.53
C ASP A 72 -1.58 7.85 -4.31
N ALA A 73 -0.45 7.62 -5.00
CA ALA A 73 -0.27 6.42 -5.81
C ALA A 73 -0.33 5.12 -4.98
N ILE A 74 0.28 5.11 -3.79
CA ILE A 74 0.24 3.96 -2.87
C ILE A 74 -1.19 3.70 -2.40
N TRP A 75 -1.92 4.74 -2.00
CA TRP A 75 -3.30 4.60 -1.53
C TRP A 75 -4.22 4.04 -2.62
N ASP A 76 -4.14 4.58 -3.84
CA ASP A 76 -4.93 4.11 -4.98
C ASP A 76 -4.63 2.64 -5.33
N HIS A 77 -3.36 2.25 -5.28
CA HIS A 77 -2.95 0.87 -5.47
C HIS A 77 -3.52 -0.05 -4.40
N ALA A 78 -3.40 0.34 -3.13
CA ALA A 78 -3.88 -0.44 -1.99
C ALA A 78 -5.41 -0.65 -2.06
N MET A 79 -6.17 0.40 -2.35
CA MET A 79 -7.63 0.34 -2.58
C MET A 79 -8.00 -0.57 -3.75
N THR A 80 -7.25 -0.52 -4.84
CA THR A 80 -7.48 -1.40 -6.01
C THR A 80 -7.25 -2.87 -5.65
N MET A 81 -6.22 -3.15 -4.86
CA MET A 81 -5.91 -4.51 -4.41
C MET A 81 -6.96 -5.06 -3.43
N ASP A 82 -7.43 -4.23 -2.50
CA ASP A 82 -8.52 -4.59 -1.58
C ASP A 82 -9.81 -4.96 -2.32
N ARG A 83 -10.24 -4.12 -3.28
CA ARG A 83 -11.42 -4.40 -4.13
C ARG A 83 -11.25 -5.72 -4.90
N ARG A 84 -10.06 -5.99 -5.43
CA ARG A 84 -9.76 -7.26 -6.12
C ARG A 84 -9.83 -8.46 -5.19
N ALA A 85 -9.36 -8.33 -3.95
CA ALA A 85 -9.46 -9.39 -2.96
C ALA A 85 -10.93 -9.71 -2.61
N VAL A 86 -11.74 -8.67 -2.39
CA VAL A 86 -13.19 -8.81 -2.14
C VAL A 86 -13.91 -9.50 -3.30
N ALA A 87 -13.65 -9.06 -4.54
CA ALA A 87 -14.27 -9.67 -5.72
C ALA A 87 -13.91 -11.16 -5.89
N ARG A 88 -12.66 -11.52 -5.62
CA ARG A 88 -12.20 -12.93 -5.66
C ARG A 88 -12.89 -13.78 -4.60
N ALA A 89 -13.05 -13.26 -3.38
CA ALA A 89 -13.75 -13.96 -2.31
C ALA A 89 -15.23 -14.19 -2.65
N ALA A 90 -15.91 -13.18 -3.23
CA ALA A 90 -17.29 -13.31 -3.68
C ALA A 90 -17.44 -14.36 -4.80
N ALA A 91 -16.52 -14.38 -5.77
CA ALA A 91 -16.51 -15.40 -6.83
C ALA A 91 -16.26 -16.82 -6.29
N ALA A 92 -15.37 -16.97 -5.30
CA ALA A 92 -15.14 -18.25 -4.63
C ALA A 92 -16.34 -18.71 -3.78
N GLY A 93 -17.14 -17.76 -3.26
CA GLY A 93 -18.41 -18.02 -2.57
C GLY A 93 -19.59 -18.31 -3.51
N GLY A 94 -19.39 -18.32 -4.82
CA GLY A 94 -20.42 -18.61 -5.84
C GLY A 94 -20.85 -20.07 -5.95
N GLY A 95 -20.30 -20.97 -5.12
CA GLY A 95 -20.89 -22.27 -4.83
C GLY A 95 -21.82 -22.18 -3.63
N GLY A 96 -23.00 -21.56 -3.79
CA GLY A 96 -24.02 -21.59 -2.75
C GLY A 96 -24.40 -23.05 -2.42
N PRO A 97 -24.65 -23.41 -1.15
CA PRO A 97 -25.12 -24.76 -0.84
C PRO A 97 -26.41 -25.04 -1.61
N GLN A 98 -26.48 -26.16 -2.33
CA GLN A 98 -27.78 -26.74 -2.69
C GLN A 98 -28.55 -26.94 -1.37
N PRO A 99 -29.80 -26.46 -1.23
CA PRO A 99 -30.55 -26.71 -0.02
C PRO A 99 -30.65 -28.22 0.17
N TRP A 100 -30.10 -28.72 1.29
CA TRP A 100 -30.35 -30.08 1.75
C TRP A 100 -31.86 -30.19 1.96
N GLY A 101 -32.54 -30.96 1.10
CA GLY A 101 -33.98 -31.24 1.23
C GLY A 101 -34.86 -31.01 0.00
N ALA A 102 -34.34 -30.67 -1.18
CA ALA A 102 -35.16 -30.69 -2.40
C ALA A 102 -35.44 -32.16 -2.81
N PRO A 103 -36.71 -32.60 -2.90
CA PRO A 103 -37.02 -33.93 -3.38
C PRO A 103 -36.64 -34.06 -4.86
N ALA A 104 -36.12 -35.24 -5.23
CA ALA A 104 -35.78 -35.57 -6.62
C ALA A 104 -37.04 -35.47 -7.52
N PRO A 105 -36.91 -35.04 -8.78
CA PRO A 105 -38.03 -35.06 -9.72
C PRO A 105 -38.47 -36.51 -9.98
N ALA A 106 -39.79 -36.74 -9.96
CA ALA A 106 -40.42 -38.02 -10.29
C ALA A 106 -40.19 -38.36 -11.79
N PRO A 107 -40.20 -39.67 -12.17
CA PRO A 107 -39.90 -40.12 -13.52
C PRO A 107 -40.90 -39.66 -14.58
#